data_AF-A0A7C7MMS7-F1
#
_entry.id   AF-A0A7C7MMS7-F1
#
_cell.length_a   1.000
_cell.length_b   1.000
_cell.length_c   1.000
_cell.angle_alpha   90.00
_cell.angle_beta   90.00
_cell.angle_gamma   90.00
#
_symmetry.space_group_name_H-M   'P 1'
#
loop_
_entity.id
_entity.type
_entity.pdbx_description
1 polymer ?
#
loop_
_entity_poly.entity_id
_entity_poly.type
_entity_poly.pdbx_seq_one_letter_code
_entity_poly.pdbx_strand_id
1 'polypeptide(L)'
;MSMWSSKLISIFLLSMMLMSSSLSGCFGSDEVSQSQEQIIGELIIFNDDGAWSWFEDERAIISDGKIIVGSIASGGMDSNRTGDVEVVTYNLFTGVVELSELHNNLEYDDHNSPALLVRQDGRYIAVYSSHMGTHPLSNTIHWRISVNPYDSTSWGPELTFVPSNNSRVSYSNLHYLQDENANQGRIYNFFRGLNNSYNPSIMISDDMGDSWETIGLLIQHSGHRPYVKYASNGSESIHFIFTEGHPRD
;
A
#
# COMPACT_ATOMS: atom_id res chain seq x y z
N MET A 1 5.85 65.73 -16.80
CA MET A 1 7.19 65.21 -16.44
C MET A 1 7.74 66.10 -15.35
N SER A 2 8.16 65.51 -14.23
CA SER A 2 8.60 66.15 -12.98
C SER A 2 7.50 66.86 -12.16
N MET A 3 7.36 66.47 -10.89
CA MET A 3 7.78 67.30 -9.76
C MET A 3 7.65 66.52 -8.46
N TRP A 4 8.76 66.49 -7.72
CA TRP A 4 8.82 66.17 -6.31
C TRP A 4 8.52 67.42 -5.47
N SER A 5 8.13 67.16 -4.21
CA SER A 5 8.44 67.98 -3.02
C SER A 5 7.41 69.00 -2.53
N SER A 6 6.77 68.58 -1.42
CA SER A 6 6.74 69.25 -0.10
C SER A 6 5.85 70.48 0.18
N LYS A 7 4.95 70.23 1.16
CA LYS A 7 4.78 70.94 2.45
C LYS A 7 3.72 72.06 2.60
N LEU A 8 2.76 71.75 3.50
CA LEU A 8 2.23 72.56 4.63
C LEU A 8 1.22 73.69 4.24
N ILE A 9 0.09 73.99 4.92
CA ILE A 9 -0.34 73.79 6.31
C ILE A 9 -1.88 73.98 6.44
N SER A 10 -2.47 73.16 7.34
CA SER A 10 -3.60 73.31 8.29
C SER A 10 -4.89 74.05 7.94
N ILE A 11 -6.03 73.39 8.25
CA ILE A 11 -6.93 73.83 9.35
C ILE A 11 -7.32 72.60 10.20
N PHE A 12 -7.32 72.82 11.52
CA PHE A 12 -7.38 71.90 12.65
C PHE A 12 -8.82 71.77 13.24
N LEU A 13 -9.02 70.72 14.06
CA LEU A 13 -10.01 70.49 15.16
C LEU A 13 -11.17 69.53 14.85
N LEU A 14 -11.50 68.48 15.63
CA LEU A 14 -11.01 68.02 16.94
C LEU A 14 -11.39 66.52 17.18
N SER A 15 -10.35 65.72 17.48
CA SER A 15 -10.22 64.46 18.27
C SER A 15 -11.39 63.87 19.08
N MET A 16 -11.59 62.53 19.07
CA MET A 16 -11.05 61.65 20.14
C MET A 16 -11.14 60.14 19.83
N MET A 17 -10.05 59.46 20.18
CA MET A 17 -9.69 58.05 19.97
C MET A 17 -10.19 57.09 21.06
N LEU A 18 -10.36 55.84 20.64
CA LEU A 18 -10.04 54.55 21.28
C LEU A 18 -9.53 54.55 22.74
N MET A 19 -10.15 53.70 23.56
CA MET A 19 -9.46 52.59 24.22
C MET A 19 -10.47 51.63 24.86
N SER A 20 -10.53 50.39 24.37
CA SER A 20 -10.92 49.24 25.19
C SER A 20 -10.08 48.05 24.77
N SER A 21 -9.16 47.69 25.65
CA SER A 21 -8.31 46.51 25.60
C SER A 21 -9.16 45.22 25.65
N SER A 22 -9.08 44.39 24.62
CA SER A 22 -9.55 43.00 24.68
C SER A 22 -8.35 42.07 24.87
N LEU A 23 -8.20 41.53 26.09
CA LEU A 23 -7.40 40.33 26.34
C LEU A 23 -8.19 39.09 25.93
N SER A 24 -7.46 38.15 25.37
CA SER A 24 -7.86 36.87 24.79
C SER A 24 -8.76 36.00 25.67
N GLY A 25 -9.77 35.41 25.04
CA GLY A 25 -10.48 34.22 25.48
C GLY A 25 -10.89 33.41 24.25
N CYS A 26 -10.14 32.33 23.98
CA CYS A 26 -10.41 31.37 22.91
C CYS A 26 -11.75 30.67 23.13
N PHE A 27 -12.68 30.81 22.19
CA PHE A 27 -13.62 29.77 21.75
C PHE A 27 -14.10 30.17 20.35
N GLY A 28 -13.21 30.04 19.37
CA GLY A 28 -13.60 30.01 17.97
C GLY A 28 -14.17 28.63 17.70
N SER A 29 -15.49 28.53 17.51
CA SER A 29 -16.06 27.43 16.76
C SER A 29 -15.62 27.64 15.31
N ASP A 30 -14.47 27.06 14.95
CA ASP A 30 -14.08 26.92 13.55
C ASP A 30 -15.11 26.01 12.90
N GLU A 31 -16.15 26.61 12.30
CA GLU A 31 -16.90 25.95 11.24
C GLU A 31 -15.91 25.66 10.13
N VAL A 32 -15.38 24.45 10.12
CA VAL A 32 -14.70 23.90 8.95
C VAL A 32 -15.77 23.78 7.87
N SER A 33 -15.90 24.82 7.06
CA SER A 33 -16.54 24.77 5.76
C SER A 33 -15.93 23.59 5.01
N GLN A 34 -16.67 22.48 4.90
CA GLN A 34 -16.36 21.42 3.94
C GLN A 34 -16.38 22.06 2.56
N SER A 35 -15.21 22.43 2.05
CA SER A 35 -15.05 22.72 0.64
C SER A 35 -15.45 21.45 -0.11
N GLN A 36 -16.58 21.47 -0.80
CA GLN A 36 -16.88 20.45 -1.81
C GLN A 36 -15.70 20.45 -2.78
N GLU A 37 -14.87 19.42 -2.72
CA GLU A 37 -13.86 19.18 -3.75
C GLU A 37 -14.59 19.13 -5.09
N GLN A 38 -14.32 20.12 -5.94
CA GLN A 38 -14.92 20.18 -7.25
C GLN A 38 -14.21 19.16 -8.13
N ILE A 39 -14.74 17.93 -8.17
CA ILE A 39 -14.26 16.90 -9.08
C ILE A 39 -14.67 17.28 -10.50
N ILE A 40 -13.68 17.56 -11.34
CA ILE A 40 -13.88 17.76 -12.78
C ILE A 40 -13.87 16.38 -13.43
N GLY A 41 -15.04 15.76 -13.56
CA GLY A 41 -15.22 14.43 -14.13
C GLY A 41 -16.06 13.52 -13.25
N GLU A 42 -16.12 12.24 -13.61
CA GLU A 42 -16.75 11.21 -12.78
C GLU A 42 -15.73 10.69 -11.76
N LEU A 43 -16.08 10.77 -10.48
CA LEU A 43 -15.30 10.13 -9.41
C LEU A 43 -15.56 8.63 -9.46
N ILE A 44 -14.51 7.85 -9.70
CA ILE A 44 -14.55 6.39 -9.56
C ILE A 44 -13.96 6.03 -8.21
N ILE A 45 -14.77 5.39 -7.36
CA ILE A 45 -14.35 4.85 -6.07
C ILE A 45 -14.14 3.34 -6.28
N PHE A 46 -12.90 2.87 -6.12
CA PHE A 46 -12.61 1.43 -6.18
C PHE A 46 -12.95 0.77 -4.84
N ASN A 47 -12.38 1.28 -3.75
CA ASN A 47 -12.70 0.83 -2.39
C ASN A 47 -12.99 2.08 -1.55
N ASP A 48 -14.11 2.08 -0.84
CA ASP A 48 -14.54 3.18 0.03
C ASP A 48 -13.88 3.15 1.41
N ASP A 49 -13.22 2.04 1.76
CA ASP A 49 -12.62 1.81 3.07
C ASP A 49 -11.15 1.33 2.99
N GLY A 50 -10.55 1.33 1.80
CA GLY A 50 -9.24 0.72 1.57
C GLY A 50 -8.04 1.60 1.96
N ALA A 51 -7.09 1.01 2.68
CA ALA A 51 -5.76 1.54 2.97
C ALA A 51 -4.67 0.64 2.37
N TRP A 52 -3.50 1.20 2.10
CA TRP A 52 -2.32 0.48 1.60
C TRP A 52 -1.05 1.26 1.92
N SER A 53 0.08 0.55 2.01
CA SER A 53 1.38 1.16 2.28
C SER A 53 2.29 1.15 1.05
N TRP A 54 3.33 1.98 1.06
CA TRP A 54 4.32 2.03 -0.02
C TRP A 54 5.17 0.74 -0.12
N PHE A 55 5.11 -0.21 0.80
CA PHE A 55 6.15 -1.25 0.91
C PHE A 55 5.82 -2.59 0.26
N GLU A 56 4.56 -2.84 -0.10
CA GLU A 56 4.10 -4.03 -0.82
C GLU A 56 3.94 -3.73 -2.32
N ASP A 57 4.28 -4.63 -3.23
CA ASP A 57 4.01 -4.42 -4.67
C ASP A 57 3.79 -5.74 -5.44
N GLU A 58 3.04 -5.71 -6.55
CA GLU A 58 2.19 -4.62 -7.01
C GLU A 58 0.86 -4.58 -6.24
N ARG A 59 0.49 -3.42 -5.70
CA ARG A 59 -0.82 -3.22 -5.04
C ARG A 59 -1.99 -3.12 -6.02
N ALA A 60 -1.70 -2.80 -7.28
CA ALA A 60 -2.69 -2.70 -8.32
C ALA A 60 -2.13 -3.20 -9.65
N ILE A 61 -2.93 -3.96 -10.39
CA ILE A 61 -2.57 -4.49 -11.70
C ILE A 61 -3.71 -4.23 -12.70
N ILE A 62 -3.35 -4.18 -13.99
CA ILE A 62 -4.32 -4.16 -15.09
C ILE A 62 -4.22 -5.48 -15.82
N SER A 63 -5.34 -6.19 -15.94
CA SER A 63 -5.41 -7.49 -16.62
C SER A 63 -6.80 -7.71 -17.21
N ASP A 64 -6.87 -8.19 -18.45
CA ASP A 64 -8.12 -8.51 -19.15
C ASP A 64 -9.20 -7.40 -19.07
N GLY A 65 -8.78 -6.15 -19.30
CA GLY A 65 -9.68 -4.98 -19.24
C GLY A 65 -10.23 -4.67 -17.86
N LYS A 66 -9.57 -5.14 -16.79
CA LYS A 66 -9.93 -4.85 -15.40
C LYS A 66 -8.77 -4.17 -14.69
N ILE A 67 -9.08 -3.23 -13.80
CA ILE A 67 -8.16 -2.77 -12.76
C ILE A 67 -8.44 -3.63 -11.52
N ILE A 68 -7.40 -4.22 -10.96
CA ILE A 68 -7.49 -5.04 -9.75
C ILE A 68 -6.64 -4.36 -8.69
N VAL A 69 -7.22 -4.06 -7.51
CA VAL A 69 -6.57 -3.28 -6.45
C VAL A 69 -6.65 -4.04 -5.13
N GLY A 70 -5.51 -4.22 -4.48
CA GLY A 70 -5.38 -4.77 -3.13
C GLY A 70 -5.38 -3.67 -2.08
N SER A 71 -6.08 -3.90 -0.96
CA SER A 71 -6.13 -2.98 0.17
C SER A 71 -6.41 -3.69 1.50
N ILE A 72 -6.27 -2.94 2.60
CA ILE A 72 -6.76 -3.30 3.92
C ILE A 72 -7.95 -2.41 4.26
N ALA A 73 -9.08 -2.99 4.67
CA ALA A 73 -10.21 -2.19 5.10
C ALA A 73 -9.94 -1.51 6.45
N SER A 74 -10.22 -0.20 6.48
CA SER A 74 -9.91 0.64 7.62
C SER A 74 -10.92 0.53 8.76
N GLY A 75 -12.11 0.00 8.47
CA GLY A 75 -13.22 -0.04 9.41
C GLY A 75 -13.94 1.29 9.59
N GLY A 76 -13.56 2.32 8.82
CA GLY A 76 -14.11 3.66 8.88
C GLY A 76 -15.51 3.74 8.27
N MET A 77 -15.73 3.00 7.18
CA MET A 77 -17.04 2.92 6.51
C MET A 77 -17.92 1.80 7.08
N ASP A 78 -17.32 0.65 7.42
CA ASP A 78 -18.00 -0.46 8.11
C ASP A 78 -17.03 -1.14 9.08
N SER A 79 -17.31 -1.02 10.39
CA SER A 79 -16.45 -1.58 11.43
C SER A 79 -16.29 -3.09 11.35
N ASN A 80 -17.21 -3.81 10.71
CA ASN A 80 -17.08 -5.26 10.52
C ASN A 80 -15.94 -5.62 9.58
N ARG A 81 -15.52 -4.69 8.70
CA ARG A 81 -14.44 -4.87 7.74
C ARG A 81 -13.05 -4.55 8.30
N THR A 82 -12.95 -4.11 9.55
CA THR A 82 -11.70 -3.59 10.12
C THR A 82 -10.57 -4.62 10.00
N GLY A 83 -9.51 -4.28 9.27
CA GLY A 83 -8.34 -5.16 9.09
C GLY A 83 -8.55 -6.28 8.08
N ASP A 84 -9.64 -6.27 7.31
CA ASP A 84 -9.84 -7.23 6.23
C ASP A 84 -8.84 -7.00 5.10
N VAL A 85 -8.25 -8.08 4.61
CA VAL A 85 -7.46 -8.07 3.37
C VAL A 85 -8.44 -8.17 2.22
N GLU A 86 -8.47 -7.18 1.36
CA GLU A 86 -9.48 -7.06 0.29
C GLU A 86 -8.84 -6.91 -1.09
N VAL A 87 -9.54 -7.41 -2.10
CA VAL A 87 -9.28 -7.12 -3.51
C VAL A 87 -10.53 -6.54 -4.14
N VAL A 88 -10.37 -5.42 -4.82
CA VAL A 88 -11.39 -4.82 -5.68
C VAL A 88 -11.08 -5.11 -7.14
N THR A 89 -12.11 -5.46 -7.89
CA THR A 89 -12.08 -5.58 -9.35
C THR A 89 -12.95 -4.49 -9.97
N TYR A 90 -12.37 -3.66 -10.83
CA TYR A 90 -13.10 -2.68 -11.62
C TYR A 90 -13.02 -3.02 -13.11
N ASN A 91 -14.17 -3.25 -13.73
CA ASN A 91 -14.25 -3.55 -15.15
C ASN A 91 -14.23 -2.26 -15.99
N LEU A 92 -13.21 -2.06 -16.82
CA LEU A 92 -13.02 -0.85 -17.62
C LEU A 92 -14.10 -0.67 -18.71
N PHE A 93 -14.80 -1.73 -19.10
CA PHE A 93 -15.84 -1.67 -20.14
C PHE A 93 -17.23 -1.41 -19.56
N THR A 94 -17.54 -1.97 -18.39
CA THR A 94 -18.88 -1.88 -17.80
C THR A 94 -18.98 -0.88 -16.64
N GLY A 95 -17.85 -0.47 -16.06
CA GLY A 95 -17.80 0.36 -14.86
C GLY A 95 -18.21 -0.37 -13.57
N VAL A 96 -18.39 -1.69 -13.62
CA VAL A 96 -18.76 -2.50 -12.44
C VAL A 96 -17.57 -2.63 -11.49
N VAL A 97 -17.82 -2.38 -10.21
CA VAL A 97 -16.89 -2.59 -9.08
C VAL A 97 -17.37 -3.79 -8.27
N GLU A 98 -16.46 -4.73 -8.01
CA GLU A 98 -16.72 -5.91 -7.18
C GLU A 98 -15.62 -6.04 -6.12
N LEU A 99 -16.01 -6.31 -4.88
CA LEU A 99 -15.10 -6.47 -3.75
C LEU A 99 -15.07 -7.93 -3.30
N SER A 100 -13.88 -8.45 -3.06
CA SER A 100 -13.63 -9.79 -2.53
C SER A 100 -12.76 -9.71 -1.29
N GLU A 101 -13.25 -10.25 -0.18
CA GLU A 101 -12.45 -10.47 1.03
C GLU A 101 -11.52 -11.67 0.84
N LEU A 102 -10.24 -11.48 1.11
CA LEU A 102 -9.23 -12.54 1.13
C LEU A 102 -8.97 -13.05 2.55
N HIS A 103 -9.03 -12.19 3.55
CA HIS A 103 -8.80 -12.57 4.95
C HIS A 103 -9.57 -11.64 5.88
N ASN A 104 -10.48 -12.21 6.67
CA ASN A 104 -11.23 -11.48 7.67
C ASN A 104 -10.34 -11.09 8.86
N ASN A 105 -10.27 -9.79 9.17
CA ASN A 105 -9.65 -9.22 10.37
C ASN A 105 -8.21 -9.70 10.61
N LEU A 106 -7.34 -9.60 9.60
CA LEU A 106 -5.94 -9.98 9.77
C LEU A 106 -5.27 -9.10 10.82
N GLU A 107 -5.21 -7.79 10.55
CA GLU A 107 -4.73 -6.77 11.47
C GLU A 107 -5.04 -5.39 10.86
N TYR A 108 -5.45 -4.43 11.70
CA TYR A 108 -5.74 -3.05 11.29
C TYR A 108 -4.43 -2.28 11.04
N ASP A 109 -3.76 -2.59 9.93
CA ASP A 109 -2.48 -2.04 9.54
C ASP A 109 -2.34 -2.05 8.00
N ASP A 110 -2.01 -0.91 7.40
CA ASP A 110 -1.92 -0.71 5.95
C ASP A 110 -0.78 -1.49 5.29
N HIS A 111 0.19 -1.96 6.08
CA HIS A 111 1.30 -2.81 5.66
C HIS A 111 0.89 -4.24 5.30
N ASN A 112 -0.37 -4.58 5.55
CA ASN A 112 -0.90 -5.93 5.34
C ASN A 112 -1.56 -6.10 3.96
N SER A 113 -1.58 -5.03 3.15
CA SER A 113 -2.22 -5.04 1.83
C SER A 113 -1.61 -6.11 0.91
N PRO A 114 -2.42 -6.75 0.04
CA PRO A 114 -1.92 -7.85 -0.77
C PRO A 114 -1.13 -7.35 -1.98
N ALA A 115 0.00 -8.01 -2.24
CA ALA A 115 0.71 -7.93 -3.51
C ALA A 115 0.04 -8.84 -4.54
N LEU A 116 -0.10 -8.36 -5.77
CA LEU A 116 -0.85 -9.01 -6.85
C LEU A 116 0.07 -9.37 -8.02
N LEU A 117 -0.15 -10.55 -8.60
CA LEU A 117 0.54 -10.98 -9.83
C LEU A 117 -0.41 -11.78 -10.72
N VAL A 118 -0.26 -11.64 -12.04
CA VAL A 118 -0.94 -12.49 -13.03
C VAL A 118 -0.12 -13.76 -13.27
N ARG A 119 -0.71 -14.92 -13.03
CA ARG A 119 -0.14 -16.22 -13.41
C ARG A 119 -0.23 -16.39 -14.94
N GLN A 120 0.69 -17.17 -15.50
CA GLN A 120 0.70 -17.51 -16.93
C GLN A 120 -0.59 -18.22 -17.40
N ASP A 121 -1.30 -18.90 -16.52
CA ASP A 121 -2.59 -19.53 -16.81
C ASP A 121 -3.77 -18.55 -16.77
N GLY A 122 -3.50 -17.25 -16.57
CA GLY A 122 -4.48 -16.17 -16.50
C GLY A 122 -5.13 -16.00 -15.12
N ARG A 123 -4.86 -16.89 -14.15
CA ARG A 123 -5.32 -16.71 -12.77
C ARG A 123 -4.52 -15.62 -12.07
N TYR A 124 -5.03 -15.11 -10.97
CA TYR A 124 -4.35 -14.11 -10.15
C TYR A 124 -3.83 -14.74 -8.87
N ILE A 125 -2.69 -14.28 -8.38
CA ILE A 125 -2.20 -14.60 -7.04
C ILE A 125 -2.17 -13.32 -6.21
N ALA A 126 -2.63 -13.42 -4.97
CA ALA A 126 -2.57 -12.35 -3.97
C ALA A 126 -1.80 -12.85 -2.75
N VAL A 127 -0.69 -12.19 -2.39
CA VAL A 127 0.20 -12.59 -1.28
C VAL A 127 0.29 -11.47 -0.25
N TYR A 128 0.11 -11.80 1.03
CA TYR A 128 0.03 -10.84 2.13
C TYR A 128 0.52 -11.45 3.45
N SER A 129 0.70 -10.61 4.46
CA SER A 129 1.12 -10.98 5.81
C SER A 129 0.75 -9.88 6.80
N SER A 130 0.87 -10.13 8.11
CA SER A 130 0.79 -9.06 9.12
C SER A 130 2.05 -8.17 9.14
N HIS A 131 2.09 -7.16 10.01
CA HIS A 131 3.19 -6.20 10.09
C HIS A 131 4.28 -6.57 11.12
N MET A 132 4.99 -7.69 10.89
CA MET A 132 6.04 -8.20 11.77
C MET A 132 5.53 -8.30 13.23
N GLY A 133 6.40 -8.04 14.22
CA GLY A 133 5.99 -7.75 15.59
C GLY A 133 5.53 -8.97 16.40
N THR A 134 4.48 -8.76 17.20
CA THR A 134 3.92 -9.75 18.14
C THR A 134 2.60 -10.35 17.66
N HIS A 135 2.19 -10.08 16.42
CA HIS A 135 0.99 -10.67 15.85
C HIS A 135 1.10 -12.21 15.87
N PRO A 136 0.05 -12.98 16.22
CA PRO A 136 0.13 -14.44 16.29
C PRO A 136 0.51 -15.10 14.96
N LEU A 137 0.18 -14.45 13.84
CA LEU A 137 0.53 -14.88 12.48
C LEU A 137 1.79 -14.18 11.94
N SER A 138 2.54 -13.48 12.79
CA SER A 138 3.70 -12.67 12.35
C SER A 138 4.81 -13.47 11.68
N ASN A 139 4.87 -14.79 11.79
CA ASN A 139 5.84 -15.62 11.08
C ASN A 139 5.29 -16.24 9.78
N THR A 140 4.05 -15.91 9.39
CA THR A 140 3.30 -16.57 8.33
C THR A 140 3.05 -15.61 7.18
N ILE A 141 3.33 -16.08 5.96
CA ILE A 141 2.93 -15.46 4.71
C ILE A 141 1.71 -16.21 4.21
N HIS A 142 0.67 -15.47 3.82
CA HIS A 142 -0.61 -15.97 3.36
C HIS A 142 -0.75 -15.69 1.86
N TRP A 143 -1.41 -16.58 1.12
CA TRP A 143 -1.80 -16.26 -0.25
C TRP A 143 -3.07 -16.98 -0.68
N ARG A 144 -3.66 -16.44 -1.74
CA ARG A 144 -4.76 -17.07 -2.48
C ARG A 144 -4.49 -16.99 -3.97
N ILE A 145 -5.04 -17.95 -4.70
CA ILE A 145 -5.06 -17.96 -6.16
C ILE A 145 -6.52 -17.86 -6.61
N SER A 146 -6.81 -17.02 -7.61
CA SER A 146 -8.16 -16.91 -8.14
C SER A 146 -8.64 -18.25 -8.70
N VAL A 147 -9.94 -18.53 -8.61
CA VAL A 147 -10.48 -19.83 -9.04
C VAL A 147 -10.41 -19.96 -10.55
N ASN A 148 -10.85 -18.94 -11.27
CA ASN A 148 -10.91 -18.94 -12.73
C ASN A 148 -9.86 -17.97 -13.31
N PRO A 149 -9.30 -18.28 -14.49
CA PRO A 149 -8.52 -17.32 -15.26
C PRO A 149 -9.30 -16.05 -15.55
N TYR A 150 -8.63 -14.90 -15.41
CA TYR A 150 -9.14 -13.56 -15.70
C TYR A 150 -10.35 -13.13 -14.86
N ASP A 151 -10.60 -13.81 -13.74
CA ASP A 151 -11.65 -13.52 -12.78
C ASP A 151 -11.04 -13.35 -11.38
N SER A 152 -10.98 -12.10 -10.91
CA SER A 152 -10.49 -11.73 -9.58
C SER A 152 -11.62 -11.56 -8.56
N THR A 153 -12.84 -12.00 -8.87
CA THR A 153 -14.01 -11.91 -7.97
C THR A 153 -14.22 -13.17 -7.14
N SER A 154 -13.49 -14.25 -7.47
CA SER A 154 -13.57 -15.54 -6.77
C SER A 154 -12.18 -16.10 -6.50
N TRP A 155 -11.91 -16.39 -5.22
CA TRP A 155 -10.60 -16.81 -4.74
C TRP A 155 -10.65 -18.20 -4.12
N GLY A 156 -9.62 -19.00 -4.38
CA GLY A 156 -9.44 -20.31 -3.77
C GLY A 156 -9.20 -20.21 -2.25
N PRO A 157 -9.00 -21.37 -1.60
CA PRO A 157 -8.68 -21.39 -0.18
C PRO A 157 -7.39 -20.61 0.12
N GLU A 158 -7.31 -20.06 1.33
CA GLU A 158 -6.08 -19.47 1.83
C GLU A 158 -5.03 -20.55 2.07
N LEU A 159 -3.83 -20.29 1.56
CA LEU A 159 -2.65 -21.09 1.76
C LEU A 159 -1.64 -20.30 2.60
N THR A 160 -0.76 -21.02 3.30
CA THR A 160 0.19 -20.42 4.23
C THR A 160 1.58 -21.01 4.09
N PHE A 161 2.58 -20.18 4.37
CA PHE A 161 3.99 -20.55 4.34
C PHE A 161 4.71 -19.86 5.49
N VAL A 162 5.54 -20.61 6.19
CA VAL A 162 6.34 -20.12 7.32
C VAL A 162 7.81 -20.15 6.89
N PRO A 163 8.41 -19.01 6.50
CA PRO A 163 9.81 -18.96 6.04
C PRO A 163 10.79 -19.52 7.06
N SER A 164 10.51 -19.26 8.35
CA SER A 164 11.08 -19.98 9.48
C SER A 164 10.25 -19.73 10.74
N ASN A 165 10.34 -20.63 11.72
CA ASN A 165 9.64 -20.46 13.00
C ASN A 165 10.02 -19.18 13.75
N ASN A 166 11.22 -18.64 13.50
CA ASN A 166 11.70 -17.40 14.12
C ASN A 166 11.38 -16.16 13.28
N SER A 167 10.79 -16.29 12.08
CA SER A 167 10.54 -15.13 11.22
C SER A 167 9.48 -14.19 11.79
N ARG A 168 9.58 -12.91 11.42
CA ARG A 168 8.59 -11.86 11.70
C ARG A 168 8.39 -11.08 10.42
N VAL A 169 7.47 -11.54 9.57
CA VAL A 169 7.39 -11.16 8.17
C VAL A 169 6.54 -9.92 7.93
N SER A 170 6.88 -9.17 6.89
CA SER A 170 6.06 -8.13 6.27
C SER A 170 6.45 -7.92 4.82
N TYR A 171 5.57 -7.23 4.09
CA TYR A 171 5.82 -6.62 2.79
C TYR A 171 6.03 -7.63 1.66
N SER A 172 4.95 -8.14 1.07
CA SER A 172 5.07 -8.98 -0.12
C SER A 172 5.40 -8.13 -1.36
N ASN A 173 6.36 -8.58 -2.17
CA ASN A 173 6.76 -7.93 -3.42
C ASN A 173 6.95 -9.01 -4.50
N LEU A 174 5.99 -9.16 -5.40
CA LEU A 174 5.95 -10.25 -6.37
C LEU A 174 6.62 -9.88 -7.69
N HIS A 175 7.47 -10.77 -8.21
CA HIS A 175 8.01 -10.62 -9.57
C HIS A 175 8.10 -11.98 -10.26
N TYR A 176 7.70 -12.01 -11.53
CA TYR A 176 7.82 -13.19 -12.38
C TYR A 176 8.97 -13.02 -13.36
N LEU A 177 9.81 -14.05 -13.50
CA LEU A 177 10.86 -14.15 -14.52
C LEU A 177 10.61 -15.37 -15.40
N GLN A 178 10.39 -15.14 -16.69
CA GLN A 178 10.07 -16.19 -17.67
C GLN A 178 11.21 -17.17 -17.95
N ASP A 179 12.46 -16.69 -17.98
CA ASP A 179 13.61 -17.47 -18.45
C ASP A 179 14.25 -18.28 -17.31
N GLU A 180 13.86 -18.01 -16.07
CA GLU A 180 14.26 -18.76 -14.88
C GLU A 180 13.63 -20.16 -14.83
N ASN A 181 14.15 -21.00 -13.94
CA ASN A 181 13.65 -22.38 -13.74
C ASN A 181 13.60 -23.17 -15.07
N ALA A 182 14.72 -23.19 -15.80
CA ALA A 182 14.83 -23.84 -17.11
C ALA A 182 13.78 -23.35 -18.14
N ASN A 183 13.48 -22.05 -18.15
CA ASN A 183 12.42 -21.41 -18.95
C ASN A 183 11.00 -21.87 -18.64
N GLN A 184 10.78 -22.48 -17.47
CA GLN A 184 9.43 -22.78 -16.96
C GLN A 184 8.86 -21.60 -16.16
N GLY A 185 9.72 -20.63 -15.84
CA GLY A 185 9.37 -19.44 -15.09
C GLY A 185 9.47 -19.63 -13.59
N ARG A 186 9.72 -18.52 -12.90
CA ARG A 186 9.83 -18.45 -11.44
C ARG A 186 9.15 -17.21 -10.92
N ILE A 187 8.39 -17.36 -9.84
CA ILE A 187 7.89 -16.25 -9.05
C ILE A 187 8.86 -16.02 -7.90
N TYR A 188 9.26 -14.77 -7.71
CA TYR A 188 9.93 -14.27 -6.52
C TYR A 188 8.90 -13.54 -5.66
N ASN A 189 8.90 -13.80 -4.36
CA ASN A 189 8.31 -12.91 -3.37
C ASN A 189 9.45 -12.37 -2.51
N PHE A 190 9.72 -11.07 -2.61
CA PHE A 190 10.59 -10.40 -1.67
C PHE A 190 9.78 -9.97 -0.46
N PHE A 191 10.31 -10.25 0.73
CA PHE A 191 9.67 -9.92 1.99
C PHE A 191 10.71 -9.42 2.99
N ARG A 192 10.28 -8.77 4.07
CA ARG A 192 11.11 -8.45 5.23
C ARG A 192 10.86 -9.48 6.31
N GLY A 193 11.86 -9.87 7.10
CA GLY A 193 11.56 -10.54 8.38
C GLY A 193 12.17 -11.90 8.63
N LEU A 194 12.95 -12.45 7.69
CA LEU A 194 13.49 -13.79 7.84
C LEU A 194 14.33 -13.88 9.12
N ASN A 195 14.05 -14.90 9.94
CA ASN A 195 14.75 -15.16 11.20
C ASN A 195 14.74 -13.98 12.18
N ASN A 196 13.64 -13.21 12.23
CA ASN A 196 13.49 -12.02 13.06
C ASN A 196 14.50 -10.91 12.73
N SER A 197 14.95 -10.84 11.48
CA SER A 197 15.74 -9.73 10.98
C SER A 197 14.85 -8.62 10.42
N TYR A 198 15.31 -7.38 10.43
CA TYR A 198 14.65 -6.28 9.70
C TYR A 198 15.07 -6.21 8.23
N ASN A 199 15.67 -7.28 7.72
CA ASN A 199 16.33 -7.28 6.44
C ASN A 199 15.44 -7.88 5.33
N PRO A 200 15.52 -7.32 4.11
CA PRO A 200 14.92 -7.88 2.91
C PRO A 200 15.41 -9.31 2.66
N SER A 201 14.46 -10.17 2.33
CA SER A 201 14.52 -11.61 2.27
C SER A 201 13.80 -12.09 1.02
N ILE A 202 14.07 -13.32 0.59
CA ILE A 202 13.57 -13.85 -0.67
C ILE A 202 12.98 -15.24 -0.43
N MET A 203 11.80 -15.45 -0.97
CA MET A 203 11.25 -16.77 -1.25
C MET A 203 10.87 -16.87 -2.72
N ILE A 204 10.87 -18.09 -3.24
CA ILE A 204 10.59 -18.38 -4.65
C ILE A 204 9.52 -19.44 -4.78
N SER A 205 8.85 -19.46 -5.93
CA SER A 205 7.97 -20.52 -6.37
C SER A 205 8.30 -20.88 -7.82
N ASP A 206 8.58 -22.17 -8.04
CA ASP A 206 8.87 -22.78 -9.34
C ASP A 206 7.64 -23.47 -9.95
N ASP A 207 6.48 -23.38 -9.28
CA ASP A 207 5.19 -23.98 -9.65
C ASP A 207 4.05 -22.95 -9.66
N MET A 208 4.39 -21.70 -9.99
CA MET A 208 3.45 -20.58 -10.17
C MET A 208 2.64 -20.21 -8.92
N GLY A 209 3.14 -20.53 -7.73
CA GLY A 209 2.55 -20.19 -6.44
C GLY A 209 1.80 -21.34 -5.78
N ASP A 210 1.98 -22.58 -6.26
CA ASP A 210 1.39 -23.76 -5.62
C ASP A 210 2.20 -24.16 -4.38
N SER A 211 3.52 -23.92 -4.38
CA SER A 211 4.42 -24.06 -3.23
C SER A 211 5.51 -22.99 -3.23
N TRP A 212 6.17 -22.83 -2.07
CA TRP A 212 7.20 -21.82 -1.86
C TRP A 212 8.42 -22.36 -1.12
N GLU A 213 9.59 -21.81 -1.45
CA GLU A 213 10.86 -22.08 -0.79
C GLU A 213 11.53 -20.77 -0.36
N THR A 214 12.05 -20.71 0.87
CA THR A 214 12.88 -19.58 1.31
C THR A 214 14.32 -19.79 0.85
N ILE A 215 14.89 -18.81 0.12
CA ILE A 215 16.27 -18.90 -0.37
C ILE A 215 17.26 -18.03 0.40
N GLY A 216 16.77 -17.11 1.25
CA GLY A 216 17.61 -16.41 2.23
C GLY A 216 17.37 -14.90 2.30
N LEU A 217 18.38 -14.17 2.77
CA LEU A 217 18.39 -12.71 2.80
C LEU A 217 18.78 -12.17 1.42
N LEU A 218 18.06 -11.17 0.92
CA LEU A 218 18.50 -10.38 -0.24
C LEU A 218 19.62 -9.42 0.15
N ILE A 219 19.43 -8.72 1.27
CA ILE A 219 20.38 -7.75 1.82
C ILE A 219 20.64 -8.14 3.27
N GLN A 220 21.90 -8.27 3.66
CA GLN A 220 22.26 -8.49 5.06
C GLN A 220 22.93 -7.23 5.60
N HIS A 221 22.21 -6.47 6.42
CA HIS A 221 22.72 -5.26 7.07
C HIS A 221 22.38 -5.29 8.55
N SER A 222 23.33 -5.78 9.35
CA SER A 222 23.15 -5.90 10.80
C SER A 222 22.88 -4.54 11.43
N GLY A 223 21.91 -4.47 12.34
CA GLY A 223 21.55 -3.23 13.06
C GLY A 223 20.70 -2.23 12.27
N HIS A 224 20.47 -2.44 10.97
CA HIS A 224 19.72 -1.52 10.11
C HIS A 224 18.47 -2.15 9.50
N ARG A 225 17.61 -1.29 8.96
CA ARG A 225 16.30 -1.67 8.39
C ARG A 225 16.11 -1.08 6.99
N PRO A 226 16.81 -1.61 5.98
CA PRO A 226 16.73 -1.09 4.63
C PRO A 226 15.32 -1.30 4.05
N TYR A 227 14.81 -0.30 3.35
CA TYR A 227 13.61 -0.39 2.52
C TYR A 227 14.01 -0.56 1.07
N VAL A 228 13.25 -1.35 0.30
CA VAL A 228 13.62 -1.73 -1.06
C VAL A 228 12.49 -1.40 -2.02
N LYS A 229 12.86 -1.01 -3.24
CA LYS A 229 11.99 -1.01 -4.40
C LYS A 229 12.58 -1.85 -5.51
N TYR A 230 11.69 -2.54 -6.21
CA TYR A 230 12.02 -3.54 -7.20
C TYR A 230 11.46 -3.14 -8.56
N ALA A 231 12.11 -3.58 -9.62
CA ALA A 231 11.63 -3.46 -10.99
C ALA A 231 12.15 -4.66 -11.80
N SER A 232 11.34 -5.20 -12.69
CA SER A 232 11.72 -6.37 -13.49
C SER A 232 11.47 -6.14 -14.97
N ASN A 233 12.24 -6.82 -15.81
CA ASN A 233 11.96 -6.94 -17.24
C ASN A 233 10.98 -8.09 -17.58
N GLY A 234 10.56 -8.88 -16.58
CA GLY A 234 9.65 -10.01 -16.75
C GLY A 234 10.29 -11.27 -17.37
N SER A 235 11.60 -11.25 -17.64
CA SER A 235 12.29 -12.31 -18.40
C SER A 235 13.42 -12.92 -17.57
N GLU A 236 14.50 -12.15 -17.36
CA GLU A 236 15.77 -12.66 -16.82
C GLU A 236 16.31 -11.80 -15.67
N SER A 237 15.75 -10.60 -15.42
CA SER A 237 16.32 -9.68 -14.43
C SER A 237 15.28 -9.02 -13.53
N ILE A 238 15.65 -8.91 -12.25
CA ILE A 238 15.03 -8.03 -11.26
C ILE A 238 16.12 -7.07 -10.78
N HIS A 239 15.84 -5.79 -10.90
CA HIS A 239 16.64 -4.69 -10.40
C HIS A 239 16.03 -4.19 -9.09
N PHE A 240 16.86 -3.67 -8.19
CA PHE A 240 16.38 -3.09 -6.96
C PHE A 240 17.22 -1.90 -6.52
N ILE A 241 16.60 -0.99 -5.77
CA ILE A 241 17.24 0.10 -5.04
C ILE A 241 16.83 0.01 -3.58
N PHE A 242 17.71 0.36 -2.66
CA PHE A 242 17.42 0.28 -1.23
C PHE A 242 18.02 1.44 -0.44
N THR A 243 17.44 1.71 0.72
CA THR A 243 17.99 2.69 1.70
C THR A 243 19.01 2.02 2.60
N GLU A 244 19.99 2.75 3.11
CA GLU A 244 21.00 2.21 4.05
C GLU A 244 20.38 1.80 5.41
N GLY A 245 19.24 2.36 5.81
CA GLY A 245 18.59 2.08 7.08
C GLY A 245 17.18 2.66 7.21
N HIS A 246 16.66 2.66 8.44
CA HIS A 246 15.36 3.27 8.74
C HIS A 246 15.49 4.80 8.75
N PRO A 247 14.48 5.58 8.33
CA PRO A 247 14.53 7.05 8.39
C PRO A 247 14.70 7.68 9.78
N ARG A 248 14.73 6.87 10.85
CA ARG A 248 14.94 7.31 12.23
C ARG A 248 16.37 7.04 12.72
N ASP A 249 17.13 6.27 11.94
CA ASP A 249 18.54 5.96 12.20
C ASP A 249 19.42 7.09 11.61
#